data_AF-E6WVB5-F1
#
_entry.id   AF-E6WVB5-F1
#
_cell.length_a   1.000
_cell.length_b   1.000
_cell.length_c   1.000
_cell.angle_alpha   90.00
_cell.angle_beta   90.00
_cell.angle_gamma   90.00
#
_symmetry.space_group_name_H-M   'P 1'
#
loop_
_entity.id
_entity.type
_entity.pdbx_description
1 polymer ?
#
loop_
_entity_poly.entity_id
_entity_poly.type
_entity_poly.pdbx_seq_one_letter_code
_entity_poly.pdbx_strand_id
1 'polypeptide(L)'
;MREGIYRKTEAGREEIGHRTRKLPPQLRTVLLMVDGQRTLAELRQVAAGVKAPEDALERLLAEGLIEPVSVTGGGGFDAASLARAAVPGAAGAAATPAPAAPAPVAEPEPVAARSEGEANDYVRLYEAMSEAVRAHLGLRGYFLQLKIERCTDAAGLREVLPELRQALAKARGEDFATFWEQALAR
;
A
#
# COMPACT_ATOMS: atom_id res chain seq x y z
N MET A 1 -16.87 21.92 -0.46
CA MET A 1 -15.71 21.26 0.18
C MET A 1 -14.59 22.27 0.39
N ARG A 2 -13.71 22.09 1.38
CA ARG A 2 -12.53 22.96 1.58
C ARG A 2 -11.32 22.39 0.83
N GLU A 3 -10.44 23.27 0.36
CA GLU A 3 -9.19 22.87 -0.30
C GLU A 3 -8.23 22.27 0.74
N GLY A 4 -7.62 21.13 0.41
CA GLY A 4 -6.81 20.35 1.34
C GLY A 4 -6.64 18.91 0.91
N ILE A 5 -5.96 18.12 1.74
CA ILE A 5 -5.71 16.70 1.52
C ILE A 5 -6.90 15.88 2.03
N TYR A 6 -7.30 14.85 1.29
CA TYR A 6 -8.38 13.95 1.70
C TYR A 6 -7.88 12.52 1.79
N ARG A 7 -8.33 11.81 2.82
CA ARG A 7 -8.04 10.38 3.05
C ARG A 7 -9.31 9.55 3.15
N LYS A 8 -9.20 8.25 2.90
CA LYS A 8 -10.27 7.27 3.17
C LYS A 8 -10.50 7.13 4.67
N THR A 9 -11.76 7.14 5.10
CA THR A 9 -12.17 6.75 6.45
C THR A 9 -12.20 5.22 6.57
N GLU A 10 -12.43 4.70 7.77
CA GLU A 10 -12.66 3.25 7.96
C GLU A 10 -13.85 2.74 7.14
N ALA A 11 -14.96 3.49 7.11
CA ALA A 11 -16.11 3.18 6.28
C ALA A 11 -15.76 3.14 4.79
N GLY A 12 -14.87 4.02 4.31
CA GLY A 12 -14.37 4.01 2.94
C GLY A 12 -13.54 2.77 2.61
N ARG A 13 -12.75 2.27 3.56
CA ARG A 13 -11.95 1.04 3.40
C ARG A 13 -12.84 -0.21 3.42
N GLU A 14 -13.79 -0.27 4.34
CA GLU A 14 -14.75 -1.36 4.46
C GLU A 14 -15.60 -1.50 3.20
N GLU A 15 -16.03 -0.37 2.61
CA GLU A 15 -16.78 -0.36 1.35
C GLU A 15 -15.97 -0.90 0.17
N ILE A 16 -14.65 -0.66 0.15
CA ILE A 16 -13.78 -1.27 -0.86
C ILE A 16 -13.73 -2.79 -0.67
N GLY A 17 -13.61 -3.29 0.55
CA GLY A 17 -13.56 -4.73 0.83
C GLY A 17 -14.89 -5.44 0.53
N HIS A 18 -15.99 -4.95 1.11
CA HIS A 18 -17.24 -5.69 1.20
C HIS A 18 -18.34 -5.25 0.23
N ARG A 19 -18.20 -4.09 -0.45
CA ARG A 19 -19.20 -3.53 -1.40
C ARG A 19 -20.59 -3.36 -0.78
N THR A 20 -20.66 -3.13 0.52
CA THR A 20 -21.90 -3.15 1.30
C THR A 20 -22.86 -2.02 0.91
N ARG A 21 -22.35 -0.85 0.52
CA ARG A 21 -23.09 0.37 0.15
C ARG A 21 -23.38 0.49 -1.35
N LYS A 22 -22.98 -0.50 -2.15
CA LYS A 22 -23.27 -0.58 -3.61
C LYS A 22 -22.91 0.71 -4.35
N LEU A 23 -21.75 1.30 -4.04
CA LEU A 23 -21.30 2.50 -4.72
C LEU A 23 -21.20 2.30 -6.24
N PRO A 24 -21.55 3.33 -7.04
CA PRO A 24 -21.30 3.31 -8.47
C PRO A 24 -19.82 3.02 -8.79
N PRO A 25 -19.52 2.26 -9.87
CA PRO A 25 -18.15 1.84 -10.19
C PRO A 25 -17.15 3.00 -10.27
N GLN A 26 -17.59 4.15 -10.80
CA GLN A 26 -16.76 5.35 -10.93
C GLN A 26 -16.42 5.96 -9.56
N LEU A 27 -17.40 6.05 -8.67
CA LEU A 27 -17.22 6.52 -7.28
C LEU A 27 -16.28 5.60 -6.50
N ARG A 28 -16.39 4.30 -6.71
CA ARG A 28 -15.49 3.32 -6.10
C ARG A 28 -14.05 3.45 -6.63
N THR A 29 -13.87 3.69 -7.93
CA THR A 29 -12.54 3.96 -8.50
C THR A 29 -11.95 5.24 -7.91
N VAL A 30 -12.74 6.32 -7.78
CA VAL A 30 -12.29 7.54 -7.11
C VAL A 30 -11.94 7.27 -5.65
N LEU A 31 -12.75 6.51 -4.91
CA LEU A 31 -12.47 6.13 -3.52
C LEU A 31 -11.18 5.32 -3.37
N LEU A 32 -10.91 4.38 -4.29
CA LEU A 32 -9.63 3.65 -4.33
C LEU A 32 -8.44 4.61 -4.43
N MET A 33 -8.59 5.66 -5.24
CA MET A 33 -7.55 6.66 -5.51
C MET A 33 -7.36 7.70 -4.39
N VAL A 34 -8.24 7.75 -3.40
CA VAL A 34 -8.09 8.64 -2.24
C VAL A 34 -7.13 7.99 -1.24
N ASP A 35 -5.86 8.37 -1.25
CA ASP A 35 -4.79 7.75 -0.46
C ASP A 35 -4.35 8.58 0.76
N GLY A 36 -4.90 9.78 0.94
CA GLY A 36 -4.46 10.69 2.00
C GLY A 36 -3.21 11.50 1.66
N GLN A 37 -2.76 11.48 0.39
CA GLN A 37 -1.65 12.31 -0.10
C GLN A 37 -2.13 13.36 -1.11
N ARG A 38 -3.24 13.08 -1.81
CA ARG A 38 -3.77 13.96 -2.87
C ARG A 38 -4.61 15.10 -2.32
N THR A 39 -4.42 16.26 -2.95
CA THR A 39 -5.25 17.44 -2.75
C THR A 39 -6.62 17.29 -3.42
N LEU A 40 -7.58 18.13 -3.00
CA LEU A 40 -8.91 18.19 -3.61
C LEU A 40 -8.86 18.40 -5.14
N ALA A 41 -7.96 19.25 -5.63
CA ALA A 41 -7.80 19.55 -7.05
C ALA A 41 -7.31 18.33 -7.85
N GLU A 42 -6.33 17.61 -7.33
CA GLU A 42 -5.81 16.38 -7.96
C GLU A 42 -6.86 15.27 -7.96
N LEU A 43 -7.62 15.12 -6.86
CA LEU A 43 -8.71 14.16 -6.81
C LEU A 43 -9.82 14.49 -7.82
N ARG A 44 -10.10 15.78 -8.07
CA ARG A 44 -11.03 16.21 -9.12
C ARG A 44 -10.52 15.87 -10.52
N GLN A 45 -9.22 16.03 -10.79
CA GLN A 45 -8.64 15.62 -12.08
C GLN A 45 -8.73 14.10 -12.29
N VAL A 46 -8.48 13.32 -11.25
CA VAL A 46 -8.62 11.86 -11.30
C VAL A 46 -10.08 11.45 -11.52
N ALA A 47 -11.02 12.09 -10.82
CA ALA A 47 -12.45 11.87 -10.99
C ALA A 47 -12.89 12.15 -12.44
N ALA A 48 -12.43 13.25 -13.03
CA ALA A 48 -12.68 13.57 -14.43
C ALA A 48 -12.09 12.51 -15.38
N GLY A 49 -10.87 12.03 -15.12
CA GLY A 49 -10.20 11.00 -15.92
C GLY A 49 -10.95 9.66 -15.95
N VAL A 50 -11.62 9.29 -14.86
CA VAL A 50 -12.44 8.06 -14.78
C VAL A 50 -13.92 8.30 -15.11
N LYS A 51 -14.26 9.50 -15.61
CA LYS A 51 -15.63 9.93 -15.93
C LYS A 51 -16.59 9.80 -14.74
N ALA A 52 -16.10 10.05 -13.54
CA ALA A 52 -16.95 10.16 -12.37
C ALA A 52 -17.76 11.46 -12.43
N PRO A 53 -18.96 11.50 -11.82
CA PRO A 53 -19.75 12.73 -11.72
C PRO A 53 -18.95 13.84 -11.01
N GLU A 54 -19.22 15.10 -11.35
CA GLU A 54 -18.51 16.23 -10.75
C GLU A 54 -18.71 16.32 -9.23
N ASP A 55 -19.88 15.87 -8.76
CA ASP A 55 -20.25 15.73 -7.35
C ASP A 55 -19.71 14.45 -6.67
N ALA A 56 -18.83 13.68 -7.34
CA ALA A 56 -18.36 12.40 -6.80
C ALA A 56 -17.67 12.54 -5.44
N LEU A 57 -16.76 13.51 -5.30
CA LEU A 57 -16.03 13.75 -4.05
C LEU A 57 -16.95 14.29 -2.95
N GLU A 58 -17.95 15.09 -3.33
CA GLU A 58 -18.98 15.59 -2.42
C GLU A 58 -19.86 14.45 -1.92
N ARG A 59 -20.20 13.49 -2.79
CA ARG A 59 -20.91 12.25 -2.43
C ARG A 59 -20.10 11.40 -1.46
N LEU A 60 -18.82 11.15 -1.75
CA LEU A 60 -17.95 10.34 -0.89
C LEU A 60 -17.77 10.98 0.49
N LEU A 61 -17.71 12.32 0.55
CA LEU A 61 -17.64 13.06 1.80
C LEU A 61 -18.97 12.99 2.57
N ALA A 62 -20.11 13.17 1.88
CA ALA A 62 -21.44 13.10 2.48
C ALA A 62 -21.77 11.70 3.04
N GLU A 63 -21.30 10.65 2.36
CA GLU A 63 -21.38 9.26 2.81
C GLU A 63 -20.37 8.94 3.94
N GLY A 64 -19.48 9.87 4.28
CA GLY A 64 -18.45 9.68 5.32
C GLY A 64 -17.38 8.66 4.93
N LEU A 65 -17.15 8.44 3.63
CA LEU A 65 -16.15 7.49 3.10
C LEU A 65 -14.76 8.12 2.95
N ILE A 66 -14.73 9.44 2.88
CA ILE A 66 -13.50 10.24 2.88
C ILE A 66 -13.62 11.36 3.90
N GLU A 67 -12.49 11.81 4.41
CA GLU A 67 -12.41 12.93 5.36
C GLU A 67 -11.23 13.84 5.02
N PRO A 68 -11.34 15.16 5.31
CA PRO A 68 -10.22 16.07 5.18
C PRO A 68 -9.18 15.78 6.26
N VAL A 69 -7.91 15.74 5.86
CA VAL A 69 -6.79 15.67 6.79
C VAL A 69 -6.45 17.09 7.22
N SER A 70 -6.74 17.43 8.47
CA SER A 70 -6.24 18.67 9.06
C SER A 70 -4.73 18.55 9.25
N VAL A 71 -3.96 19.12 8.33
CA VAL A 71 -2.53 19.37 8.55
C VAL A 71 -2.43 20.49 9.58
N THR A 72 -2.46 20.13 10.86
CA THR A 72 -2.07 21.02 11.95
C THR A 72 -0.55 21.15 11.92
N GLY A 73 -0.04 22.25 11.36
CA GLY A 73 1.38 22.61 11.37
C GLY A 73 1.97 22.71 9.97
N GLY A 74 2.35 23.93 9.56
CA GLY A 74 2.78 24.27 8.21
C GLY A 74 4.04 23.55 7.72
N GLY A 75 4.02 23.25 6.42
CA GLY A 75 5.13 22.73 5.63
C GLY A 75 4.63 22.40 4.24
N GLY A 76 4.71 23.36 3.31
CA GLY A 76 4.17 23.24 1.96
C GLY A 76 4.83 22.13 1.14
N PHE A 77 4.02 21.43 0.34
CA PHE A 77 4.49 20.53 -0.72
C PHE A 77 4.80 21.36 -1.96
N ASP A 78 6.05 21.29 -2.45
CA ASP A 78 6.43 21.84 -3.75
C ASP A 78 6.10 20.84 -4.87
N ALA A 79 5.11 21.20 -5.68
CA ALA A 79 4.56 20.40 -6.76
C ALA A 79 5.45 20.34 -8.01
N ALA A 80 6.62 21.00 -8.05
CA ALA A 80 7.42 21.11 -9.26
C ALA A 80 8.43 19.95 -9.45
N SER A 81 8.77 19.18 -8.41
CA SER A 81 9.87 18.21 -8.52
C SER A 81 9.49 16.78 -8.95
N LEU A 82 8.24 16.33 -8.78
CA LEU A 82 7.87 14.93 -9.07
C LEU A 82 7.20 14.71 -10.43
N ALA A 83 6.84 15.79 -11.15
CA ALA A 83 6.19 15.73 -12.46
C ALA A 83 7.13 15.42 -13.65
N ARG A 84 8.41 15.11 -13.43
CA ARG A 84 9.41 14.94 -14.51
C ARG A 84 9.91 13.51 -14.77
N ALA A 85 9.31 12.50 -14.17
CA ALA A 85 9.53 11.10 -14.58
C ALA A 85 8.22 10.40 -14.95
N ALA A 86 7.48 11.02 -15.88
CA ALA A 86 6.34 10.44 -16.54
C ALA A 86 6.74 9.28 -17.47
N VAL A 87 6.08 8.15 -17.28
CA VAL A 87 5.66 7.07 -18.21
C VAL A 87 5.20 7.59 -19.61
N PRO A 88 4.97 6.78 -20.69
CA PRO A 88 4.47 5.39 -20.67
C PRO A 88 4.88 4.42 -21.82
N GLY A 89 4.51 3.14 -21.66
CA GLY A 89 4.41 2.17 -22.76
C GLY A 89 3.59 0.95 -22.33
N ALA A 90 2.37 0.83 -22.85
CA ALA A 90 1.43 -0.26 -22.60
C ALA A 90 1.06 -0.98 -23.91
N ALA A 91 1.11 -2.31 -23.92
CA ALA A 91 0.37 -3.26 -24.78
C ALA A 91 0.73 -4.69 -24.32
N GLY A 92 -0.17 -5.65 -24.07
CA GLY A 92 -1.62 -5.67 -24.10
C GLY A 92 -2.18 -7.02 -23.57
N ALA A 93 -3.43 -6.96 -23.11
CA ALA A 93 -4.52 -7.96 -23.04
C ALA A 93 -4.20 -9.45 -23.34
N ALA A 94 -4.39 -10.40 -22.40
CA ALA A 94 -5.65 -11.03 -21.91
C ALA A 94 -6.19 -12.18 -22.80
N ALA A 95 -6.25 -13.41 -22.26
CA ALA A 95 -7.26 -14.43 -22.57
C ALA A 95 -7.42 -15.43 -21.40
N THR A 96 -8.64 -15.94 -21.26
CA THR A 96 -9.31 -16.38 -20.01
C THR A 96 -9.35 -17.94 -19.89
N PRO A 97 -10.26 -18.62 -19.12
CA PRO A 97 -9.94 -19.58 -18.07
C PRO A 97 -10.13 -21.10 -18.42
N ALA A 98 -9.68 -21.96 -17.47
CA ALA A 98 -9.98 -23.38 -17.11
C ALA A 98 -10.81 -24.30 -18.05
N PRO A 99 -10.59 -25.65 -18.08
CA PRO A 99 -10.95 -26.50 -16.92
C PRO A 99 -10.18 -27.85 -16.71
N ALA A 100 -10.53 -28.48 -15.57
CA ALA A 100 -10.62 -29.92 -15.27
C ALA A 100 -9.40 -30.72 -14.73
N ALA A 101 -9.68 -31.44 -13.64
CA ALA A 101 -8.85 -32.29 -12.77
C ALA A 101 -8.65 -33.74 -13.31
N PRO A 102 -8.02 -34.73 -12.62
CA PRO A 102 -8.38 -35.23 -11.27
C PRO A 102 -7.20 -35.54 -10.30
N ALA A 103 -7.57 -35.86 -9.05
CA ALA A 103 -6.76 -36.08 -7.84
C ALA A 103 -5.74 -37.24 -7.89
N PRO A 104 -4.90 -37.41 -6.84
CA PRO A 104 -5.30 -38.37 -5.83
C PRO A 104 -5.25 -37.85 -4.38
N VAL A 105 -5.97 -38.62 -3.56
CA VAL A 105 -6.36 -38.47 -2.17
C VAL A 105 -5.14 -38.50 -1.24
N ALA A 106 -5.06 -37.53 -0.32
CA ALA A 106 -4.33 -37.65 0.95
C ALA A 106 -5.06 -36.80 2.01
N GLU A 107 -5.10 -37.33 3.22
CA GLU A 107 -5.98 -37.02 4.35
C GLU A 107 -5.98 -35.56 4.88
N PRO A 108 -7.04 -35.13 5.60
CA PRO A 108 -7.16 -33.77 6.10
C PRO A 108 -6.40 -33.58 7.41
N GLU A 109 -5.26 -32.89 7.37
CA GLU A 109 -4.49 -32.39 8.52
C GLU A 109 -4.30 -30.86 8.38
N PRO A 110 -4.20 -30.10 9.49
CA PRO A 110 -4.93 -28.85 9.70
C PRO A 110 -4.44 -27.69 8.84
N VAL A 111 -5.37 -27.06 8.12
CA VAL A 111 -5.12 -25.89 7.26
C VAL A 111 -4.93 -24.59 8.08
N ALA A 112 -5.23 -24.60 9.38
CA ALA A 112 -5.08 -23.43 10.26
C ALA A 112 -3.60 -23.09 10.56
N ALA A 113 -2.76 -24.09 10.82
CA ALA A 113 -1.37 -23.88 11.24
C ALA A 113 -0.46 -23.29 10.14
N ARG A 114 -0.76 -23.55 8.85
CA ARG A 114 -0.04 -22.93 7.73
C ARG A 114 -0.30 -21.43 7.65
N SER A 115 -1.57 -21.03 7.80
CA SER A 115 -1.95 -19.61 7.79
C SER A 115 -1.47 -18.87 9.03
N GLU A 116 -1.41 -19.53 10.19
CA GLU A 116 -0.88 -18.96 11.43
C GLU A 116 0.65 -18.77 11.39
N GLY A 117 1.39 -19.74 10.84
CA GLY A 117 2.83 -19.65 10.64
C GLY A 117 3.22 -18.55 9.63
N GLU A 118 2.55 -18.50 8.47
CA GLU A 118 2.80 -17.48 7.45
C GLU A 118 2.41 -16.07 7.90
N ALA A 119 1.33 -15.93 8.69
CA ALA A 119 0.93 -14.67 9.29
C ALA A 119 1.93 -14.22 10.37
N ASN A 120 2.44 -15.14 11.20
CA ASN A 120 3.46 -14.86 12.21
C ASN A 120 4.80 -14.45 11.55
N ASP A 121 5.20 -15.13 10.47
CA ASP A 121 6.35 -14.73 9.67
C ASP A 121 6.20 -13.33 9.09
N TYR A 122 5.02 -12.98 8.54
CA TYR A 122 4.77 -11.63 8.03
C TYR A 122 4.92 -10.56 9.13
N VAL A 123 4.27 -10.77 10.29
CA VAL A 123 4.33 -9.82 11.41
C VAL A 123 5.77 -9.67 11.91
N ARG A 124 6.49 -10.78 12.11
CA ARG A 124 7.89 -10.76 12.56
C ARG A 124 8.80 -9.99 11.60
N LEU A 125 8.71 -10.27 10.29
CA LEU A 125 9.49 -9.55 9.28
C LEU A 125 9.10 -8.07 9.20
N TYR A 126 7.81 -7.76 9.21
CA TYR A 126 7.31 -6.39 9.10
C TYR A 126 7.81 -5.51 10.25
N GLU A 127 7.67 -5.98 11.49
CA GLU A 127 8.11 -5.24 12.68
C GLU A 127 9.62 -5.05 12.70
N ALA A 128 10.39 -6.12 12.46
CA ALA A 128 11.85 -6.06 12.47
C ALA A 128 12.40 -5.14 11.36
N MET A 129 11.84 -5.21 10.15
CA MET A 129 12.25 -4.36 9.04
C MET A 129 11.87 -2.88 9.28
N SER A 130 10.67 -2.62 9.77
CA SER A 130 10.21 -1.25 10.08
C SER A 130 11.04 -0.62 11.19
N GLU A 131 11.36 -1.36 12.25
CA GLU A 131 12.19 -0.86 13.34
C GLU A 131 13.63 -0.62 12.87
N ALA A 132 14.20 -1.49 12.03
CA ALA A 132 15.53 -1.29 11.46
C ALA A 132 15.62 -0.02 10.60
N VAL A 133 14.59 0.24 9.79
CA VAL A 133 14.47 1.46 8.98
C VAL A 133 14.42 2.70 9.89
N ARG A 134 13.56 2.68 10.91
CA ARG A 134 13.39 3.78 11.84
C ARG A 134 14.66 4.06 12.67
N ALA A 135 15.31 3.02 13.18
CA ALA A 135 16.44 3.14 14.10
C ALA A 135 17.77 3.48 13.41
N HIS A 136 17.94 3.12 12.12
CA HIS A 136 19.26 3.16 11.47
C HIS A 136 19.32 3.95 10.17
N LEU A 137 18.20 4.12 9.47
CA LEU A 137 18.18 4.76 8.16
C LEU A 137 17.56 6.17 8.17
N GLY A 138 16.67 6.45 9.12
CA GLY A 138 16.01 7.75 9.26
C GLY A 138 15.35 8.19 7.95
N LEU A 139 15.55 9.46 7.54
CA LEU A 139 15.00 10.02 6.30
C LEU A 139 15.37 9.26 5.02
N ARG A 140 16.57 8.66 4.97
CA ARG A 140 17.01 7.85 3.80
C ARG A 140 16.25 6.53 3.69
N GLY A 141 15.71 6.05 4.81
CA GLY A 141 14.92 4.83 4.90
C GLY A 141 13.45 5.00 4.50
N TYR A 142 12.99 6.23 4.24
CA TYR A 142 11.57 6.51 3.95
C TYR A 142 11.03 5.68 2.78
N PHE A 143 11.76 5.57 1.67
CA PHE A 143 11.33 4.76 0.52
C PHE A 143 11.31 3.25 0.82
N LEU A 144 12.20 2.78 1.69
CA LEU A 144 12.23 1.41 2.17
C LEU A 144 11.04 1.13 3.10
N GLN A 145 10.69 2.08 3.98
CA GLN A 145 9.48 2.01 4.82
C GLN A 145 8.22 1.90 3.94
N LEU A 146 8.11 2.73 2.90
CA LEU A 146 6.97 2.66 1.97
C LEU A 146 6.90 1.34 1.22
N LYS A 147 8.05 0.74 0.88
CA LYS A 147 8.08 -0.60 0.25
C LYS A 147 7.58 -1.67 1.22
N ILE A 148 8.04 -1.64 2.46
CA ILE A 148 7.61 -2.56 3.53
C ILE A 148 6.10 -2.46 3.76
N GLU A 149 5.56 -1.23 3.88
CA GLU A 149 4.12 -1.00 4.08
C GLU A 149 3.24 -1.43 2.90
N ARG A 150 3.81 -1.53 1.69
CA ARG A 150 3.10 -2.01 0.49
C ARG A 150 3.07 -3.53 0.39
N CYS A 151 3.91 -4.24 1.13
CA CYS A 151 3.92 -5.69 1.14
C CYS A 151 2.75 -6.21 1.97
N THR A 152 1.96 -7.11 1.39
CA THR A 152 0.77 -7.70 2.02
C THR A 152 1.00 -9.09 2.59
N ASP A 153 2.21 -9.63 2.42
CA ASP A 153 2.56 -11.00 2.75
C ASP A 153 4.08 -11.15 2.99
N ALA A 154 4.47 -12.26 3.62
CA ALA A 154 5.85 -12.53 3.99
C ALA A 154 6.78 -12.76 2.79
N ALA A 155 6.25 -13.11 1.61
CA ALA A 155 7.05 -13.26 0.41
C ALA A 155 7.47 -11.89 -0.12
N GLY A 156 6.55 -10.93 -0.19
CA GLY A 156 6.84 -9.55 -0.58
C GLY A 156 7.87 -8.87 0.34
N LEU A 157 7.78 -9.10 1.66
CA LEU A 157 8.79 -8.57 2.59
C LEU A 157 10.19 -9.16 2.37
N ARG A 158 10.26 -10.46 2.05
CA ARG A 158 11.53 -11.13 1.71
C ARG A 158 12.18 -10.56 0.45
N GLU A 159 11.40 -10.07 -0.52
CA GLU A 159 11.93 -9.41 -1.71
C GLU A 159 12.56 -8.04 -1.41
N VAL A 160 12.09 -7.34 -0.37
CA VAL A 160 12.62 -6.02 0.04
C VAL A 160 13.86 -6.15 0.94
N LEU A 161 13.99 -7.27 1.64
CA LEU A 161 15.08 -7.59 2.55
C LEU A 161 16.50 -7.37 1.99
N PRO A 162 16.87 -7.81 0.77
CA PRO A 162 18.21 -7.56 0.22
C PRO A 162 18.52 -6.07 0.01
N GLU A 163 17.51 -5.26 -0.34
CA GLU A 163 17.67 -3.81 -0.49
C GLU A 163 17.82 -3.13 0.87
N LEU A 164 17.06 -3.58 1.88
CA LEU A 164 17.20 -3.11 3.26
C LEU A 164 18.57 -3.44 3.84
N ARG A 165 19.07 -4.67 3.64
CA ARG A 165 20.41 -5.09 4.06
C ARG A 165 21.49 -4.20 3.45
N GLN A 166 21.42 -3.92 2.16
CA GLN A 166 22.36 -3.00 1.50
C GLN A 166 22.29 -1.57 2.07
N ALA A 167 21.09 -1.10 2.40
CA ALA A 167 20.90 0.23 2.96
C ALA A 167 21.46 0.31 4.40
N LEU A 168 21.25 -0.74 5.21
CA LEU A 168 21.84 -0.87 6.54
C LEU A 168 23.37 -0.95 6.48
N ALA A 169 23.92 -1.68 5.53
CA ALA A 169 25.37 -1.74 5.33
C ALA A 169 25.97 -0.38 4.99
N LYS A 170 25.30 0.41 4.13
CA LYS A 170 25.71 1.77 3.82
C LYS A 170 25.61 2.73 5.01
N ALA A 171 24.66 2.50 5.93
CA ALA A 171 24.41 3.39 7.07
C ALA A 171 25.23 3.03 8.33
N ARG A 172 25.53 1.75 8.54
CA ARG A 172 26.09 1.20 9.79
C ARG A 172 27.29 0.26 9.58
N GLY A 173 27.62 -0.12 8.35
CA GLY A 173 28.69 -1.06 8.00
C GLY A 173 28.21 -2.49 7.70
N GLU A 174 29.01 -3.24 6.93
CA GLU A 174 28.69 -4.62 6.52
C GLU A 174 28.54 -5.60 7.69
N ASP A 175 29.35 -5.45 8.75
CA ASP A 175 29.26 -6.29 9.95
C ASP A 175 27.90 -6.14 10.64
N PHE A 176 27.41 -4.90 10.77
CA PHE A 176 26.10 -4.62 11.35
C PHE A 176 24.98 -5.21 10.50
N ALA A 177 25.03 -5.03 9.18
CA ALA A 177 24.01 -5.53 8.27
C ALA A 177 23.94 -7.07 8.28
N THR A 178 25.09 -7.72 8.31
CA THR A 178 25.20 -9.18 8.37
C THR A 178 24.71 -9.72 9.72
N PHE A 179 25.07 -9.07 10.84
CA PHE A 179 24.57 -9.41 12.16
C PHE A 179 23.04 -9.28 12.25
N TRP A 180 22.51 -8.16 11.75
CA TRP A 180 21.07 -7.90 11.77
C TRP A 180 20.29 -8.92 10.94
N GLU A 181 20.78 -9.27 9.75
CA GLU A 181 20.18 -10.28 8.88
C GLU A 181 20.18 -11.68 9.55
N GLN A 182 21.27 -12.05 10.23
CA GLN A 182 21.33 -13.31 10.98
C GLN A 182 20.39 -13.33 12.19
N ALA A 183 20.20 -12.20 12.86
CA ALA A 183 19.26 -12.07 13.97
C ALA A 183 17.80 -12.25 13.51
N LEU A 184 17.50 -11.93 12.25
CA LEU A 184 16.18 -12.10 11.64
C LEU A 184 15.83 -13.58 11.34
N ALA A 185 16.86 -14.41 11.14
CA ALA A 185 16.75 -15.82 10.77
C ALA A 185 16.69 -16.77 11.99
N ARG A 186 16.78 -16.23 13.21
CA ARG A 186 16.70 -16.97 14.48
C ARG A 186 15.32 -16.80 15.11
#